data_AF-A0A6B2CE64-F1
#
_entry.id   AF-A0A6B2CE64-F1
#
_cell.length_a   1.000
_cell.length_b   1.000
_cell.length_c   1.000
_cell.angle_alpha   90.00
_cell.angle_beta   90.00
_cell.angle_gamma   90.00
#
_symmetry.space_group_name_H-M   'P 1'
#
loop_
_entity.id
_entity.type
_entity.pdbx_description
1 polymer ?
#
loop_
_entity_poly.entity_id
_entity_poly.type
_entity_poly.pdbx_seq_one_letter_code
_entity_poly.pdbx_strand_id
1 'polypeptide(L)'
;MIARLSKRSLIIQEAYSHWDIQDVLGEINPILISGNYQPTYFFEGTPIIGQGGFHVIIKLSKDLSESDQRIIKRLLSMRGIRVVEEEKIEA
;
A
#
# COMPACT_ATOMS: atom_id res chain seq x y z
N MET A 1 -7.07 -2.49 9.12
CA MET A 1 -6.20 -2.02 8.03
C MET A 1 -5.59 -3.19 7.29
N ILE A 2 -5.80 -3.22 5.98
CA ILE A 2 -5.35 -4.27 5.07
C ILE A 2 -4.50 -3.63 3.99
N ALA A 3 -3.36 -4.22 3.66
CA ALA A 3 -2.55 -3.83 2.52
C ALA A 3 -2.62 -4.93 1.45
N ARG A 4 -3.04 -4.57 0.24
CA ARG A 4 -2.97 -5.45 -0.92
C ARG A 4 -1.75 -5.06 -1.73
N LEU A 5 -0.86 -6.02 -1.97
CA LEU A 5 0.39 -5.83 -2.68
C LEU A 5 0.34 -6.63 -3.99
N SER A 6 0.49 -5.93 -5.11
CA SER A 6 0.72 -6.53 -6.42
C SER A 6 2.06 -6.05 -6.97
N LYS A 7 2.49 -6.60 -8.11
CA LYS A 7 3.72 -6.15 -8.77
C LYS A 7 3.67 -4.67 -9.16
N ARG A 8 2.50 -4.14 -9.53
CA ARG A 8 2.36 -2.80 -10.12
C ARG A 8 1.47 -1.85 -9.31
N SER A 9 0.96 -2.31 -8.18
CA SER A 9 0.11 -1.50 -7.31
C SER A 9 0.20 -1.92 -5.86
N LEU A 10 -0.08 -0.96 -4.98
CA LEU A 10 -0.32 -1.19 -3.56
C LEU A 10 -1.65 -0.55 -3.21
N ILE A 11 -2.45 -1.21 -2.39
CA ILE A 11 -3.72 -0.66 -1.91
C ILE A 11 -3.73 -0.77 -0.40
N ILE A 12 -3.88 0.35 0.30
CA ILE A 12 -4.09 0.37 1.76
C ILE A 12 -5.57 0.64 1.99
N GLN A 13 -6.25 -0.27 2.70
CA GLN A 13 -7.69 -0.27 2.94
C GLN A 13 -7.98 -0.25 4.44
N GLU A 14 -9.16 0.24 4.81
CA GLU A 14 -9.64 0.27 6.20
C GLU A 14 -8.68 1.05 7.12
N ALA A 15 -8.14 2.17 6.62
CA ALA A 15 -7.47 3.14 7.48
C ALA A 15 -8.54 3.90 8.30
N TYR A 16 -8.25 4.11 9.59
CA TYR A 16 -9.16 4.79 10.51
C TYR A 16 -9.09 6.31 10.35
N SER A 17 -7.94 6.81 9.90
CA SER A 17 -7.66 8.22 9.68
C SER A 17 -6.70 8.43 8.52
N HIS A 18 -6.59 9.67 8.06
CA HIS A 18 -5.55 10.06 7.11
C HIS A 18 -4.14 9.94 7.69
N TRP A 19 -3.98 9.97 9.02
CA TRP A 19 -2.69 9.86 9.69
C TRP A 19 -2.12 8.45 9.54
N ASP A 20 -2.98 7.43 9.62
CA ASP A 20 -2.58 6.04 9.41
C ASP A 20 -2.02 5.86 7.99
N ILE A 21 -2.65 6.50 7.00
CA ILE A 21 -2.15 6.47 5.63
C ILE A 21 -0.80 7.18 5.53
N GLN A 22 -0.66 8.37 6.12
CA GLN A 22 0.62 9.10 6.07
C GLN A 22 1.76 8.33 6.74
N ASP A 23 1.53 7.68 7.88
CA ASP A 23 2.53 6.84 8.56
C ASP A 23 2.97 5.68 7.66
N VAL A 24 2.02 4.98 7.04
CA VAL A 24 2.32 3.90 6.07
C VAL A 24 3.09 4.44 4.87
N LEU A 25 2.67 5.57 4.30
CA LEU A 25 3.35 6.20 3.16
C LEU A 25 4.78 6.63 3.51
N GLY A 26 5.01 7.10 4.73
CA GLY A 26 6.34 7.48 5.22
C GLY A 26 7.35 6.34 5.18
N GLU A 27 6.90 5.12 5.43
CA GLU A 27 7.74 3.91 5.42
C GLU A 27 7.99 3.37 4.00
N ILE A 28 6.96 3.34 3.15
CA ILE A 28 7.07 2.72 1.82
C ILE A 28 7.63 3.67 0.76
N ASN A 29 7.40 4.98 0.88
CA ASN A 29 7.81 5.95 -0.14
C ASN A 29 9.32 5.98 -0.39
N PRO A 30 10.21 5.89 0.63
CA PRO A 30 11.65 5.81 0.39
C PRO A 30 12.03 4.66 -0.56
N ILE A 31 11.38 3.50 -0.46
CA ILE A 31 11.60 2.35 -1.33
C ILE A 31 11.05 2.64 -2.73
N LEU A 32 9.82 3.16 -2.81
CA LEU A 32 9.17 3.46 -4.09
C LEU A 32 9.94 4.52 -4.91
N ILE A 33 10.47 5.53 -4.22
CA ILE A 33 11.21 6.64 -4.83
C ILE A 33 12.63 6.19 -5.19
N SER A 34 13.37 5.54 -4.28
CA SER A 34 14.74 5.07 -4.56
C SER A 34 14.77 4.04 -5.69
N GLY A 35 13.75 3.20 -5.81
CA GLY A 35 13.58 2.27 -6.92
C GLY A 35 13.06 2.88 -8.21
N ASN A 36 12.80 4.20 -8.27
CA ASN A 36 12.25 4.92 -9.43
C ASN A 36 10.96 4.27 -9.98
N TYR A 37 10.01 3.97 -9.08
CA TYR A 37 8.72 3.36 -9.42
C TYR A 37 7.62 4.38 -9.75
N GLN A 38 7.89 5.68 -9.62
CA GLN A 38 6.99 6.81 -9.91
C GLN A 38 5.56 6.57 -9.40
N PRO A 39 5.37 6.51 -8.07
CA PRO A 39 4.07 6.20 -7.49
C PRO A 39 3.05 7.33 -7.73
N THR A 40 1.86 6.96 -8.18
CA THR A 40 0.68 7.83 -8.29
C THR A 40 -0.35 7.42 -7.26
N TYR A 41 -0.78 8.37 -6.44
CA TYR A 41 -1.66 8.13 -5.30
C TYR A 41 -3.10 8.58 -5.61
N PHE A 42 -4.05 7.68 -5.38
CA PHE A 42 -5.48 7.96 -5.45
C PHE A 42 -6.05 7.74 -4.06
N PHE A 43 -6.38 8.84 -3.38
CA PHE A 43 -6.99 8.80 -2.06
C PHE A 43 -8.50 8.82 -2.23
N GLU A 44 -9.16 7.86 -1.61
CA GLU A 44 -10.59 7.64 -1.72
C GLU A 44 -11.17 7.28 -0.34
N GLY A 45 -12.50 7.44 -0.24
CA GLY A 45 -13.24 7.10 0.96
C GLY A 45 -13.64 8.30 1.82
N THR A 46 -14.69 8.10 2.63
CA THR A 46 -15.16 9.06 3.63
C THR A 46 -15.05 8.36 4.99
N PRO A 47 -14.43 8.99 6.01
CA PRO A 47 -14.28 8.34 7.32
C PRO A 47 -15.65 8.11 7.94
N ILE A 48 -16.03 6.84 8.08
CA ILE A 48 -17.21 6.44 8.84
C ILE A 48 -16.72 6.06 10.23
N ILE A 49 -17.23 6.76 11.25
CA ILE A 49 -16.90 6.50 12.66
C ILE A 49 -17.17 5.02 12.97
N GLY A 50 -16.14 4.30 13.41
CA GLY A 50 -16.24 2.91 13.89
C GLY A 50 -16.02 1.81 12.85
N GLN A 51 -15.96 2.11 11.54
CA GLN A 51 -15.72 1.08 10.51
C GLN A 51 -14.38 1.23 9.77
N GLY A 52 -13.69 2.37 9.93
CA GLY A 52 -12.65 2.74 8.98
C GLY A 52 -13.29 3.05 7.62
N GLY A 53 -12.53 3.64 6.71
CA GLY A 53 -13.15 4.04 5.44
C GLY A 53 -12.27 4.86 4.52
N PHE A 54 -11.07 5.22 4.95
CA PHE A 54 -10.07 5.75 4.04
C PHE A 54 -9.31 4.60 3.37
N HIS A 55 -9.11 4.74 2.07
CA HIS A 55 -8.22 3.89 1.31
C HIS A 55 -7.35 4.72 0.37
N VAL A 56 -6.14 4.22 0.12
CA VAL A 56 -5.26 4.78 -0.90
C VAL A 56 -4.85 3.68 -1.87
N ILE A 57 -5.01 3.98 -3.16
CA ILE A 57 -4.49 3.16 -4.25
C ILE A 57 -3.22 3.83 -4.75
N ILE A 58 -2.13 3.08 -4.76
CA ILE A 58 -0.81 3.52 -5.22
C ILE A 58 -0.51 2.74 -6.49
N LYS A 59 -0.48 3.42 -7.64
CA LYS A 59 -0.12 2.82 -8.93
C LYS A 59 1.34 3.13 -9.25
N LEU A 60 2.06 2.14 -9.77
CA LEU A 60 3.47 2.26 -10.11
C LEU A 60 3.66 2.27 -11.64
N SER A 61 4.64 3.04 -12.11
CA SER A 61 4.94 3.11 -13.55
C SER A 61 5.49 1.80 -14.10
N LYS A 62 6.18 1.02 -13.26
CA LYS A 62 6.79 -0.29 -13.56
C LYS A 62 6.61 -1.28 -12.40
N ASP A 63 6.89 -2.54 -12.68
CA ASP A 63 6.76 -3.62 -11.69
C ASP A 63 7.83 -3.52 -10.60
N LEU A 64 7.43 -3.74 -9.34
CA LEU A 64 8.32 -3.90 -8.20
C LEU A 64 9.21 -5.13 -8.38
N SER A 65 10.49 -4.97 -8.06
CA SER A 65 11.38 -6.11 -7.90
C SER A 65 10.89 -7.04 -6.79
N GLU A 66 11.21 -8.34 -6.87
CA GLU A 66 10.86 -9.28 -5.81
C GLU A 66 11.50 -8.93 -4.46
N SER A 67 12.67 -8.29 -4.49
CA SER A 67 13.34 -7.81 -3.28
C SER A 67 12.54 -6.69 -2.64
N ASP A 68 12.12 -5.70 -3.42
CA ASP A 68 11.35 -4.56 -2.90
C ASP A 68 9.96 -4.99 -2.43
N GLN A 69 9.29 -5.93 -3.12
CA GLN A 69 8.04 -6.51 -2.64
C GLN A 69 8.22 -7.18 -1.27
N ARG A 70 9.29 -7.97 -1.10
CA ARG A 70 9.59 -8.61 0.18
C ARG A 70 9.87 -7.59 1.29
N ILE A 71 10.62 -6.53 0.99
CA ILE A 71 10.93 -5.47 1.96
C ILE A 71 9.65 -4.74 2.37
N ILE A 72 8.84 -4.30 1.40
CA ILE A 72 7.56 -3.62 1.64
C ILE A 72 6.62 -4.50 2.47
N LYS A 73 6.45 -5.77 2.09
CA LYS A 73 5.63 -6.73 2.85
C LYS A 73 6.09 -6.85 4.29
N ARG A 74 7.41 -6.91 4.52
CA ARG A 74 7.99 -7.01 5.85
C ARG A 74 7.71 -5.76 6.67
N LEU A 75 7.91 -4.56 6.11
CA LEU A 75 7.63 -3.30 6.81
C LEU A 75 6.16 -3.19 7.22
N LEU A 76 5.24 -3.49 6.30
CA LEU A 76 3.80 -3.44 6.57
C LEU A 76 3.39 -4.47 7.63
N SER A 77 3.89 -5.71 7.52
CA SER A 77 3.63 -6.77 8.50
C SER A 77 4.15 -6.41 9.90
N MET A 78 5.32 -5.78 10.01
CA MET A 78 5.89 -5.35 11.29
C MET A 78 5.06 -4.27 11.99
N ARG A 79 4.28 -3.49 11.23
CA ARG A 79 3.32 -2.51 11.75
C ARG A 79 1.97 -3.14 12.15
N GLY A 80 1.85 -4.46 12.08
CA GLY A 80 0.59 -5.17 12.34
C GLY A 80 -0.45 -5.04 11.23
N ILE A 81 -0.04 -4.57 10.04
CA ILE A 81 -0.94 -4.45 8.88
C ILE A 81 -1.04 -5.81 8.21
N ARG A 82 -2.27 -6.28 7.97
CA ARG A 82 -2.49 -7.53 7.25
C ARG A 82 -2.14 -7.34 5.77
N VAL A 83 -1.10 -8.02 5.28
CA VAL A 83 -0.70 -7.98 3.87
C VAL A 83 -1.32 -9.14 3.10
N VAL A 84 -1.96 -8.85 1.97
CA VAL A 84 -2.50 -9.81 1.00
C VAL A 84 -1.75 -9.62 -0.31
N GLU A 85 -1.08 -10.67 -0.80
CA GLU A 85 -0.46 -10.64 -2.12
C GLU A 85 -1.52 -10.97 -3.17
N GLU A 86 -1.71 -10.08 -4.13
CA GLU A 86 -2.56 -10.35 -5.30
C GLU A 86 -1.67 -10.92 -6.40
N GLU A 87 -1.62 -12.24 -6.49
CA GLU A 87 -1.20 -12.91 -7.71
C GLU A 87 -2.26 -12.66 -8.78
N LYS A 88 -1.81 -12.42 -10.02
CA LYS A 88 -2.71 -12.29 -11.17
C LYS A 88 -3.67 -13.48 -11.17
N ILE A 89 -4.95 -13.22 -10.94
CA ILE A 89 -5.99 -14.07 -11.49
C ILE A 89 -5.89 -13.83 -13.00
N GLU A 90 -5.14 -14.68 -13.70
CA GLU A 90 -5.24 -14.79 -15.15
C GLU A 90 -6.66 -15.28 -15.45
N ALA A 91 -7.48 -14.38 -15.96
CA ALA A 91 -8.78 -14.67 -16.55
C ALA A 91 -8.63 -14.77 -18.07
#